data_AF-A0A0J6SSD9-F1
#
_entry.id   AF-A0A0J6SSD9-F1
#
_cell.length_a   1.000
_cell.length_b   1.000
_cell.length_c   1.000
_cell.angle_alpha   90.00
_cell.angle_beta   90.00
_cell.angle_gamma   90.00
#
_symmetry.space_group_name_H-M   'P 1'
#
loop_
_entity.id
_entity.type
_entity.pdbx_description
1 polymer ?
#
loop_
_entity_poly.entity_id
_entity_poly.type
_entity_poly.pdbx_seq_one_letter_code
_entity_poly.pdbx_strand_id
1 'polypeptide(L)'
;MGWFERLTGFRETSYAQTQERLHLAEGRLVRPDTGESFAAGTLTLPSLAELRAAAAAAAAARRPGRQRLSIVEGDVRALHRVPENRGALFQVASQFNMLEMVGPDVMPEHGVAGYAHDHTQGPACAMAAGAATIYRNYLASVDGRIGQTSGRQLDGLADLGDALARRLGTARTALWTMRNGYALPTEEGLAAIAAHLRAASEADLDDLRGYLRLGLHTDVEVTDGPAPRPLVSQIFCSALPVAYTRLSREAWAPFARLVLEAAYEGTLLAGLLNAARGASDRVLLTRLGGGAFGNAEAWIDAAMLRALRVTRDAGLDVVVVSYGPPSQGLRDLVRRYEAD
;
A
#
# COMPACT_ATOMS: atom_id res chain seq x y z
N MET A 1 12.02 12.76 22.41
CA MET A 1 12.71 12.23 21.22
C MET A 1 11.65 11.66 20.28
N GLY A 2 11.57 12.17 19.05
CA GLY A 2 10.62 11.68 18.03
C GLY A 2 10.94 10.26 17.56
N TRP A 3 10.04 9.62 16.79
CA TRP A 3 10.28 8.24 16.32
C TRP A 3 11.51 8.16 15.41
N PHE A 4 11.69 9.14 14.51
CA PHE A 4 12.85 9.22 13.63
C PHE A 4 14.16 9.30 14.42
N GLU A 5 14.24 10.26 15.36
CA GLU A 5 15.43 10.52 16.17
C GLU A 5 15.81 9.32 17.06
N ARG A 6 14.84 8.52 17.51
CA ARG A 6 15.12 7.26 18.24
C ARG A 6 15.86 6.23 17.38
N LEU A 7 15.56 6.16 16.08
CA LEU A 7 16.14 5.18 15.17
C LEU A 7 17.47 5.65 14.57
N THR A 8 17.58 6.94 14.26
CA THR A 8 18.75 7.50 13.58
C THR A 8 19.78 8.10 14.53
N GLY A 9 19.39 8.41 15.77
CA GLY A 9 20.22 9.13 16.73
C GLY A 9 20.29 10.63 16.48
N PHE A 10 19.49 11.17 15.55
CA PHE A 10 19.46 12.61 15.26
C PHE A 10 18.11 13.11 14.75
N ARG A 11 17.84 14.40 14.94
CA ARG A 11 16.62 15.03 14.43
C ARG A 11 16.66 15.18 12.92
N GLU A 12 15.53 14.92 12.28
CA GLU A 12 15.34 15.20 10.86
C GLU A 12 15.51 16.71 10.61
N THR A 13 16.36 17.07 9.64
CA THR A 13 16.65 18.46 9.27
C THR A 13 16.34 18.69 7.79
N SER A 14 17.21 19.38 7.04
CA SER A 14 17.05 19.47 5.59
C SER A 14 17.20 18.08 4.94
N TYR A 15 16.54 17.88 3.80
CA TYR A 15 16.54 16.59 3.12
C TYR A 15 17.97 16.09 2.80
N ALA A 16 18.82 16.95 2.23
CA ALA A 16 20.20 16.59 1.86
C ALA A 16 21.05 16.23 3.08
N GLN A 17 21.03 17.06 4.14
CA GLN A 17 21.77 16.78 5.37
C GLN A 17 21.26 15.53 6.07
N THR A 18 19.96 15.28 6.02
CA THR A 18 19.37 14.06 6.57
C THR A 18 19.86 12.85 5.78
N GLN A 19 19.75 12.88 4.45
CA GLN A 19 20.17 11.80 3.56
C GLN A 19 21.65 11.46 3.72
N GLU A 20 22.53 12.46 3.79
CA GLU A 20 23.98 12.28 3.97
C GLU A 20 24.34 11.59 5.31
N ARG A 21 23.53 11.81 6.35
CA ARG A 21 23.77 11.24 7.68
C ARG A 21 23.18 9.85 7.86
N LEU A 22 22.28 9.41 6.98
CA LEU A 22 21.70 8.08 7.03
C LEU A 22 22.74 7.06 6.54
N HIS A 23 22.97 6.03 7.36
CA HIS A 23 23.86 4.94 7.01
C HIS A 23 23.08 3.63 6.86
N LEU A 24 23.12 3.05 5.66
CA LEU A 24 22.55 1.74 5.39
C LEU A 24 23.70 0.74 5.15
N ALA A 25 23.77 -0.30 5.98
CA ALA A 25 24.75 -1.38 5.84
C ALA A 25 23.99 -2.71 5.76
N GLU A 26 24.26 -3.50 4.72
CA GLU A 26 23.65 -4.84 4.52
C GLU A 26 22.11 -4.84 4.62
N GLY A 27 21.46 -3.80 4.08
CA GLY A 27 19.99 -3.67 4.14
C GLY A 27 19.45 -3.28 5.52
N ARG A 28 20.31 -2.86 6.45
CA ARG A 28 19.94 -2.39 7.78
C ARG A 28 20.27 -0.91 7.95
N LEU A 29 19.34 -0.14 8.50
CA LEU A 29 19.59 1.23 8.91
C LEU A 29 20.42 1.20 10.19
N VAL A 30 21.61 1.79 10.18
CA VAL A 30 22.55 1.78 11.30
C VAL A 30 22.49 3.12 12.03
N ARG A 31 22.38 3.05 13.34
CA ARG A 31 22.46 4.18 14.25
C ARG A 31 23.94 4.43 14.62
N PRO A 32 24.58 5.53 14.16
CA PRO A 32 26.04 5.66 14.22
C PRO A 32 26.63 5.75 15.64
N ASP A 33 25.90 6.31 16.60
CA ASP A 33 26.37 6.56 17.97
C ASP A 33 26.43 5.30 18.85
N THR A 34 25.60 4.30 18.55
CA THR A 34 25.39 3.10 19.37
C THR A 34 25.73 1.81 18.62
N GLY A 35 25.78 1.83 17.29
CA GLY A 35 25.91 0.64 16.46
C GLY A 35 24.64 -0.20 16.37
N GLU A 36 23.54 0.23 17.00
CA GLU A 36 22.23 -0.43 16.84
C GLU A 36 21.82 -0.36 15.36
N SER A 37 21.20 -1.43 14.84
CA SER A 37 20.74 -1.46 13.45
C SER A 37 19.37 -2.10 13.32
N PHE A 38 18.62 -1.68 12.32
CA PHE A 38 17.23 -2.06 12.10
C PHE A 38 17.05 -2.56 10.67
N ALA A 39 16.43 -3.72 10.46
CA ALA A 39 16.20 -4.22 9.09
C ALA A 39 15.28 -3.27 8.32
N ALA A 40 15.78 -2.69 7.23
CA ALA A 40 14.97 -1.85 6.36
C ALA A 40 14.07 -2.69 5.45
N GLY A 41 14.45 -3.94 5.15
CA GLY A 41 13.72 -4.84 4.27
C GLY A 41 14.12 -4.68 2.80
N THR A 42 13.37 -5.34 1.90
CA THR A 42 13.53 -5.20 0.44
C THR A 42 12.26 -4.63 -0.18
N LEU A 43 12.36 -3.48 -0.84
CA LEU A 43 11.26 -2.84 -1.56
C LEU A 43 11.25 -3.28 -3.03
N THR A 44 10.09 -3.70 -3.51
CA THR A 44 9.81 -3.99 -4.92
C THR A 44 8.50 -3.31 -5.34
N LEU A 45 8.31 -3.12 -6.65
CA LEU A 45 7.08 -2.52 -7.21
C LEU A 45 6.40 -3.46 -8.22
N PRO A 46 5.99 -4.68 -7.81
CA PRO A 46 5.34 -5.58 -8.74
C PRO A 46 3.99 -5.03 -9.21
N SER A 47 3.69 -5.25 -10.48
CA SER A 47 2.36 -5.11 -11.06
C SER A 47 1.45 -6.24 -10.59
N LEU A 48 0.12 -6.04 -10.65
CA LEU A 48 -0.83 -7.11 -10.36
C LEU A 48 -0.62 -8.31 -11.30
N ALA A 49 -0.30 -8.08 -12.58
CA ALA A 49 0.00 -9.15 -13.53
C ALA A 49 1.23 -9.99 -13.09
N GLU A 50 2.29 -9.33 -12.62
CA GLU A 50 3.49 -10.01 -12.09
C GLU A 50 3.15 -10.82 -10.82
N LEU A 51 2.34 -10.26 -9.92
CA LEU A 51 1.87 -10.97 -8.72
C LEU A 51 1.02 -12.19 -9.06
N ARG A 52 0.13 -12.10 -10.06
CA ARG A 52 -0.68 -13.23 -10.55
C ARG A 52 0.21 -14.35 -11.09
N ALA A 53 1.20 -14.01 -11.92
CA ALA A 53 2.13 -14.97 -12.50
C ALA A 53 2.95 -15.68 -11.40
N ALA A 54 3.52 -14.92 -10.46
CA ALA A 54 4.28 -15.47 -9.34
C ALA A 54 3.41 -16.34 -8.42
N ALA A 55 2.18 -15.90 -8.12
CA ALA A 55 1.25 -16.62 -7.27
C ALA A 55 0.79 -17.94 -7.91
N ALA A 56 0.54 -17.98 -9.21
CA ALA A 56 0.20 -19.19 -9.93
C ALA A 56 1.34 -20.23 -9.85
N ALA A 57 2.59 -19.79 -10.01
CA ALA A 57 3.76 -20.64 -9.86
C ALA A 57 3.91 -21.18 -8.42
N ALA A 58 3.70 -20.32 -7.42
CA ALA A 58 3.78 -20.71 -6.01
C ALA A 58 2.64 -21.64 -5.58
N ALA A 59 1.43 -21.45 -6.11
CA ALA A 59 0.26 -22.27 -5.81
C ALA A 59 0.44 -23.73 -6.26
N ALA A 60 1.15 -23.97 -7.36
CA ALA A 60 1.46 -25.33 -7.83
C ALA A 60 2.30 -26.15 -6.81
N ALA A 61 3.06 -25.47 -5.95
CA ALA A 61 3.89 -26.09 -4.92
C ALA A 61 3.20 -26.20 -3.54
N ARG A 62 1.99 -25.66 -3.37
CA ARG A 62 1.27 -25.62 -2.09
C ARG A 62 -0.01 -26.43 -2.15
N ARG A 63 -0.41 -26.97 -1.00
CA ARG A 63 -1.74 -27.57 -0.87
C ARG A 63 -2.79 -26.45 -0.82
N PRO A 64 -3.87 -26.55 -1.61
CA PRO A 64 -5.02 -25.66 -1.47
C PRO A 64 -5.57 -25.72 -0.05
N GLY A 65 -6.10 -24.60 0.43
CA GLY A 65 -6.70 -24.50 1.75
C GLY A 65 -7.78 -23.43 1.77
N ARG A 66 -8.83 -23.64 2.57
CA ARG A 66 -9.89 -22.63 2.69
C ARG A 66 -9.36 -21.41 3.43
N GLN A 67 -9.43 -20.25 2.79
CA GLN A 67 -9.13 -18.97 3.40
C GLN A 67 -10.09 -18.70 4.58
N ARG A 68 -9.53 -18.16 5.67
CA ARG A 68 -10.29 -17.67 6.82
C ARG A 68 -10.41 -16.15 6.73
N LEU A 69 -11.55 -15.63 7.15
CA LEU A 69 -11.81 -14.20 7.22
C LEU A 69 -12.31 -13.85 8.62
N SER A 70 -11.70 -12.84 9.23
CA SER A 70 -12.11 -12.34 10.54
C SER A 70 -11.94 -10.82 10.62
N ILE A 71 -12.49 -10.22 11.68
CA ILE A 71 -12.31 -8.80 11.99
C ILE A 71 -11.55 -8.70 13.31
N VAL A 72 -10.59 -7.78 13.38
CA VAL A 72 -9.97 -7.36 14.63
C VAL A 72 -10.21 -5.87 14.84
N GLU A 73 -10.59 -5.52 16.07
CA GLU A 73 -10.62 -4.12 16.52
C GLU A 73 -9.28 -3.79 17.17
N GLY A 74 -8.63 -2.70 16.75
CA GLY A 74 -7.41 -2.23 17.38
C GLY A 74 -6.56 -1.29 16.54
N ASP A 75 -5.55 -0.72 17.20
CA ASP A 75 -4.52 0.10 16.57
C ASP A 75 -3.58 -0.76 15.72
N VAL A 76 -3.57 -0.52 14.40
CA VAL A 76 -2.70 -1.25 13.47
C VAL A 76 -1.22 -1.14 13.84
N ARG A 77 -0.77 -0.02 14.41
CA ARG A 77 0.61 0.19 14.82
C ARG A 77 0.98 -0.76 15.96
N ALA A 78 0.07 -0.93 16.92
CA ALA A 78 0.23 -1.93 17.98
C ALA A 78 0.17 -3.35 17.43
N LEU A 79 -0.70 -3.63 16.46
CA LEU A 79 -0.83 -4.95 15.82
C LEU A 79 0.47 -5.42 15.15
N HIS A 80 1.34 -4.53 14.67
CA HIS A 80 2.65 -4.93 14.13
C HIS A 80 3.53 -5.67 15.15
N ARG A 81 3.34 -5.42 16.44
CA ARG A 81 4.14 -6.02 17.51
C ARG A 81 3.54 -7.29 18.10
N VAL A 82 2.31 -7.60 17.75
CA VAL A 82 1.58 -8.74 18.29
C VAL A 82 2.27 -10.04 17.81
N PRO A 83 2.65 -10.97 18.71
CA PRO A 83 3.43 -12.17 18.34
C PRO A 83 2.82 -12.99 17.20
N GLU A 84 1.49 -13.07 17.16
CA GLU A 84 0.70 -13.78 16.15
C GLU A 84 0.85 -13.18 14.74
N ASN A 85 1.29 -11.91 14.65
CA ASN A 85 1.53 -11.23 13.39
C ASN A 85 3.00 -11.26 12.95
N ARG A 86 3.87 -12.03 13.63
CA ARG A 86 5.25 -12.22 13.17
C ARG A 86 5.25 -12.82 11.76
N GLY A 87 5.96 -12.16 10.84
CA GLY A 87 6.03 -12.53 9.43
C GLY A 87 4.79 -12.20 8.61
N ALA A 88 3.73 -11.65 9.22
CA ALA A 88 2.47 -11.33 8.54
C ALA A 88 2.65 -10.21 7.50
N LEU A 89 1.72 -10.16 6.54
CA LEU A 89 1.63 -9.08 5.56
C LEU A 89 0.60 -8.04 5.99
N PHE A 90 0.99 -6.77 6.05
CA PHE A 90 0.09 -5.66 6.37
C PHE A 90 -0.21 -4.85 5.11
N GLN A 91 -1.50 -4.67 4.80
CA GLN A 91 -1.94 -3.68 3.82
C GLN A 91 -1.80 -2.27 4.40
N VAL A 92 -1.05 -1.42 3.72
CA VAL A 92 -0.81 -0.03 4.13
C VAL A 92 -1.51 0.89 3.15
N ALA A 93 -2.40 1.75 3.67
CA ALA A 93 -2.98 2.85 2.91
C ALA A 93 -1.89 3.88 2.66
N SER A 94 -1.53 4.03 1.39
CA SER A 94 -0.41 4.84 0.92
C SER A 94 -0.84 5.64 -0.30
N GLN A 95 0.04 6.50 -0.78
CA GLN A 95 -0.07 7.21 -2.03
C GLN A 95 0.64 6.40 -3.12
N PHE A 96 0.45 6.75 -4.40
CA PHE A 96 1.09 6.03 -5.52
C PHE A 96 2.62 6.11 -5.51
N ASN A 97 3.23 6.96 -4.69
CA ASN A 97 4.69 7.04 -4.49
C ASN A 97 5.21 6.23 -3.29
N MET A 98 4.36 5.41 -2.67
CA MET A 98 4.72 4.56 -1.53
C MET A 98 5.15 5.33 -0.27
N LEU A 99 4.65 6.57 -0.13
CA LEU A 99 4.83 7.45 1.03
C LEU A 99 3.47 7.90 1.56
N GLU A 100 3.40 8.25 2.85
CA GLU A 100 2.18 8.55 3.58
C GLU A 100 2.07 10.05 3.93
N MET A 101 2.29 10.91 2.95
CA MET A 101 2.33 12.37 3.13
C MET A 101 0.93 12.97 3.30
N VAL A 102 0.68 13.70 4.40
CA VAL A 102 -0.65 14.23 4.80
C VAL A 102 -1.40 15.04 3.72
N GLY A 103 -0.70 15.57 2.72
CA GLY A 103 -1.34 16.22 1.58
C GLY A 103 -0.49 16.27 0.32
N PRO A 104 -1.10 16.64 -0.82
CA PRO A 104 -0.43 16.70 -2.12
C PRO A 104 0.62 17.81 -2.21
N ASP A 105 0.72 18.73 -1.26
CA ASP A 105 1.81 19.74 -1.17
C ASP A 105 2.98 19.31 -0.28
N VAL A 106 2.84 18.21 0.47
CA VAL A 106 3.86 17.75 1.43
C VAL A 106 4.82 16.80 0.74
N MET A 107 5.77 17.37 0.01
CA MET A 107 6.81 16.64 -0.75
C MET A 107 7.73 15.74 0.11
N PRO A 108 8.40 14.73 -0.49
CA PRO A 108 9.40 13.88 0.17
C PRO A 108 10.49 14.64 0.92
N GLU A 109 10.85 15.83 0.40
CA GLU A 109 11.87 16.71 0.96
C GLU A 109 11.50 17.31 2.32
N HIS A 110 10.21 17.30 2.68
CA HIS A 110 9.76 17.69 4.03
C HIS A 110 10.01 16.61 5.09
N GLY A 111 10.44 15.42 4.68
CA GLY A 111 10.78 14.32 5.57
C GLY A 111 9.59 13.51 6.06
N VAL A 112 9.87 12.56 6.96
CA VAL A 112 8.91 11.56 7.44
C VAL A 112 8.66 11.67 8.95
N ALA A 113 9.46 12.42 9.71
CA ALA A 113 9.25 12.56 11.16
C ALA A 113 7.87 13.15 11.48
N GLY A 114 7.35 13.99 10.58
CA GLY A 114 6.00 14.59 10.65
C GLY A 114 4.84 13.58 10.67
N TYR A 115 5.07 12.32 10.29
CA TYR A 115 4.06 11.25 10.36
C TYR A 115 3.52 11.04 11.78
N ALA A 116 4.25 11.51 12.81
CA ALA A 116 3.79 11.51 14.19
C ALA A 116 2.51 12.35 14.43
N HIS A 117 2.20 13.29 13.54
CA HIS A 117 1.07 14.21 13.65
C HIS A 117 -0.13 13.79 12.80
N ASP A 118 0.01 12.74 12.01
CA ASP A 118 -1.06 12.18 11.20
C ASP A 118 -1.52 10.86 11.83
N HIS A 119 -2.80 10.82 12.24
CA HIS A 119 -3.40 9.69 12.94
C HIS A 119 -4.11 8.71 11.99
N THR A 120 -3.92 8.86 10.68
CA THR A 120 -4.44 7.90 9.69
C THR A 120 -3.62 6.60 9.70
N GLN A 121 -4.18 5.57 9.07
CA GLN A 121 -3.63 4.21 9.08
C GLN A 121 -2.24 4.12 8.43
N GLY A 122 -2.00 4.86 7.35
CA GLY A 122 -0.73 4.85 6.63
C GLY A 122 0.45 5.25 7.52
N PRO A 123 0.45 6.47 8.07
CA PRO A 123 1.47 6.96 9.01
C PRO A 123 1.65 6.07 10.23
N ALA A 124 0.58 5.45 10.74
CA ALA A 124 0.65 4.49 11.84
C ALA A 124 1.49 3.24 11.47
N CYS A 125 1.25 2.64 10.30
CA CYS A 125 2.05 1.54 9.75
C CYS A 125 3.49 1.98 9.41
N ALA A 126 3.65 3.18 8.86
CA ALA A 126 4.95 3.73 8.49
C ALA A 126 5.85 3.93 9.72
N MET A 127 5.30 4.42 10.83
CA MET A 127 6.03 4.53 12.09
C MET A 127 6.31 3.17 12.73
N ALA A 128 5.43 2.17 12.55
CA ALA A 128 5.65 0.82 13.06
C ALA A 128 6.91 0.16 12.47
N ALA A 129 7.19 0.43 11.19
CA ALA A 129 8.37 -0.02 10.44
C ALA A 129 9.24 1.17 10.02
N GLY A 130 9.70 1.94 11.00
CA GLY A 130 10.34 3.24 10.78
C GLY A 130 11.61 3.19 9.93
N ALA A 131 12.45 2.16 10.08
CA ALA A 131 13.65 2.00 9.25
C ALA A 131 13.31 1.83 7.75
N ALA A 132 12.28 1.02 7.46
CA ALA A 132 11.75 0.83 6.12
C ALA A 132 11.16 2.13 5.54
N THR A 133 10.45 2.90 6.35
CA THR A 133 9.90 4.21 5.96
C THR A 133 10.99 5.23 5.63
N ILE A 134 12.03 5.32 6.47
CA ILE A 134 13.20 6.17 6.21
C ILE A 134 13.87 5.76 4.89
N TYR A 135 14.02 4.46 4.66
CA TYR A 135 14.56 3.93 3.40
C TYR A 135 13.69 4.37 2.21
N ARG A 136 12.36 4.18 2.25
CA ARG A 136 11.46 4.55 1.15
C ARG A 136 11.56 6.02 0.76
N ASN A 137 11.73 6.93 1.73
CA ASN A 137 11.85 8.36 1.45
C ASN A 137 13.26 8.73 0.97
N TYR A 138 14.29 8.33 1.71
CA TYR A 138 15.63 8.89 1.55
C TYR A 138 16.60 8.01 0.74
N LEU A 139 16.39 6.69 0.67
CA LEU A 139 17.43 5.75 0.19
C LEU A 139 16.97 4.84 -0.96
N ALA A 140 15.67 4.74 -1.20
CA ALA A 140 15.12 3.97 -2.32
C ALA A 140 15.68 4.46 -3.66
N SER A 141 16.02 3.53 -4.56
CA SER A 141 16.46 3.90 -5.90
C SER A 141 15.25 4.29 -6.76
N VAL A 142 15.27 5.51 -7.29
CA VAL A 142 14.26 6.03 -8.23
C VAL A 142 15.00 6.63 -9.41
N ASP A 143 14.74 6.11 -10.61
CA ASP A 143 15.40 6.48 -11.86
C ASP A 143 16.95 6.56 -11.74
N GLY A 144 17.54 5.56 -11.09
CA GLY A 144 19.00 5.46 -10.91
C GLY A 144 19.60 6.41 -9.88
N ARG A 145 18.79 7.17 -9.13
CA ARG A 145 19.23 8.05 -8.04
C ARG A 145 18.65 7.62 -6.70
N ILE A 146 19.34 7.92 -5.62
CA ILE A 146 18.88 7.61 -4.26
C ILE A 146 17.87 8.64 -3.75
N GLY A 147 16.80 8.13 -3.13
CA GLY A 147 15.77 8.90 -2.48
C GLY A 147 14.75 9.53 -3.44
N GLN A 148 13.53 9.70 -2.90
CA GLN A 148 12.41 10.35 -3.57
C GLN A 148 12.48 11.85 -3.37
N THR A 149 12.11 12.59 -4.40
CA THR A 149 12.04 14.07 -4.39
C THR A 149 10.76 14.50 -5.09
N SER A 150 10.28 15.72 -4.87
CA SER A 150 9.20 16.36 -5.62
C SER A 150 9.27 16.14 -7.14
N GLY A 151 10.48 16.17 -7.73
CA GLY A 151 10.69 15.97 -9.17
C GLY A 151 10.96 14.54 -9.62
N ARG A 152 11.03 13.56 -8.71
CA ARG A 152 11.37 12.17 -9.01
C ARG A 152 10.86 11.24 -7.92
N GLN A 153 9.80 10.52 -8.23
CA GLN A 153 9.09 9.67 -7.29
C GLN A 153 8.79 8.32 -7.92
N LEU A 154 8.59 7.32 -7.07
CA LEU A 154 7.90 6.11 -7.47
C LEU A 154 6.48 6.48 -7.94
N ASP A 155 5.95 5.74 -8.93
CA ASP A 155 4.59 5.94 -9.42
C ASP A 155 3.93 4.58 -9.70
N GLY A 156 3.11 4.13 -8.75
CA GLY A 156 2.36 2.89 -8.83
C GLY A 156 1.23 2.91 -9.87
N LEU A 157 0.85 4.09 -10.37
CA LEU A 157 -0.23 4.27 -11.34
C LEU A 157 0.28 4.46 -12.77
N ALA A 158 1.58 4.67 -12.97
CA ALA A 158 2.19 5.01 -14.26
C ALA A 158 1.78 4.05 -15.39
N ASP A 159 2.00 2.75 -15.20
CA ASP A 159 1.74 1.72 -16.23
C ASP A 159 0.24 1.65 -16.59
N LEU A 160 -0.65 1.74 -15.60
CA LEU A 160 -2.09 1.80 -15.82
C LEU A 160 -2.49 3.09 -16.55
N GLY A 161 -1.87 4.22 -16.21
CA GLY A 161 -2.10 5.48 -16.91
C GLY A 161 -1.66 5.46 -18.35
N ASP A 162 -0.53 4.83 -18.65
CA ASP A 162 -0.04 4.68 -20.02
C ASP A 162 -0.94 3.71 -20.82
N ALA A 163 -1.45 2.66 -20.18
CA ALA A 163 -2.45 1.76 -20.78
C ALA A 163 -3.76 2.49 -21.11
N LEU A 164 -4.31 3.27 -20.17
CA LEU A 164 -5.52 4.08 -20.38
C LEU A 164 -5.31 5.14 -21.46
N ALA A 165 -4.19 5.86 -21.43
CA ALA A 165 -3.85 6.89 -22.40
C ALA A 165 -3.81 6.32 -23.83
N ARG A 166 -3.18 5.15 -24.01
CA ARG A 166 -3.17 4.43 -25.30
C ARG A 166 -4.58 4.03 -25.75
N ARG A 167 -5.39 3.44 -24.86
CA ARG A 167 -6.77 3.01 -25.18
C ARG A 167 -7.70 4.19 -25.51
N LEU A 168 -7.44 5.37 -24.94
CA LEU A 168 -8.19 6.59 -25.17
C LEU A 168 -7.64 7.46 -26.32
N GLY A 169 -6.49 7.09 -26.92
CA GLY A 169 -5.85 7.87 -27.97
C GLY A 169 -5.38 9.26 -27.50
N THR A 170 -4.92 9.37 -26.25
CA THR A 170 -4.50 10.63 -25.63
C THR A 170 -3.16 10.48 -24.87
N ALA A 171 -2.69 11.56 -24.23
CA ALA A 171 -1.53 11.54 -23.35
C ALA A 171 -1.96 11.39 -21.87
N ARG A 172 -1.13 10.73 -21.05
CA ARG A 172 -1.40 10.58 -19.60
C ARG A 172 -1.61 11.93 -18.90
N THR A 173 -0.85 12.95 -19.28
CA THR A 173 -0.96 14.31 -18.74
C THR A 173 -2.30 15.00 -19.04
N ALA A 174 -3.05 14.52 -20.04
CA ALA A 174 -4.41 14.99 -20.31
C ALA A 174 -5.45 14.29 -19.40
N LEU A 175 -5.11 13.14 -18.82
CA LEU A 175 -5.99 12.39 -17.93
C LEU A 175 -5.92 12.91 -16.50
N TRP A 176 -4.71 13.09 -15.96
CA TRP A 176 -4.48 13.64 -14.63
C TRP A 176 -3.10 14.25 -14.47
N THR A 177 -2.98 15.10 -13.45
CA THR A 177 -1.70 15.55 -12.91
C THR A 177 -1.37 14.72 -11.67
N MET A 178 -0.22 14.06 -11.65
CA MET A 178 0.30 13.42 -10.44
C MET A 178 0.96 14.48 -9.56
N ARG A 179 0.51 14.64 -8.31
CA ARG A 179 1.13 15.54 -7.33
C ARG A 179 1.44 14.79 -6.06
N ASN A 180 2.71 14.45 -5.84
CA ASN A 180 3.17 13.72 -4.67
C ASN A 180 2.44 12.39 -4.39
N GLY A 181 2.24 11.59 -5.44
CA GLY A 181 1.49 10.33 -5.34
C GLY A 181 -0.04 10.49 -5.29
N TYR A 182 -0.57 11.70 -5.42
CA TYR A 182 -2.01 11.97 -5.61
C TYR A 182 -2.32 12.14 -7.10
N ALA A 183 -3.12 11.23 -7.67
CA ALA A 183 -3.61 11.36 -9.04
C ALA A 183 -4.81 12.33 -9.08
N LEU A 184 -4.60 13.53 -9.62
CA LEU A 184 -5.60 14.60 -9.68
C LEU A 184 -6.10 14.78 -11.12
N PRO A 185 -7.23 14.16 -11.49
CA PRO A 185 -7.73 14.19 -12.85
C PRO A 185 -8.37 15.53 -13.21
N THR A 186 -8.36 15.82 -14.52
CA THR A 186 -9.24 16.82 -15.11
C THR A 186 -10.67 16.27 -15.17
N GLU A 187 -11.67 17.14 -15.33
CA GLU A 187 -13.05 16.69 -15.50
C GLU A 187 -13.20 15.84 -16.76
N GLU A 188 -12.63 16.29 -17.88
CA GLU A 188 -12.63 15.59 -19.16
C GLU A 188 -11.88 14.26 -19.08
N GLY A 189 -10.72 14.25 -18.42
CA GLY A 189 -9.89 13.05 -18.24
C GLY A 189 -10.61 11.99 -17.44
N LEU A 190 -11.22 12.36 -16.31
CA LEU A 190 -12.02 11.44 -15.50
C LEU A 190 -13.25 10.93 -16.27
N ALA A 191 -13.95 11.82 -16.98
CA ALA A 191 -15.12 11.45 -17.77
C ALA A 191 -14.77 10.45 -18.88
N ALA A 192 -13.65 10.66 -19.59
CA ALA A 192 -13.16 9.78 -20.63
C ALA A 192 -12.78 8.39 -20.08
N ILE A 193 -12.03 8.34 -18.97
CA ILE A 193 -11.71 7.08 -18.28
C ILE A 193 -13.00 6.36 -17.87
N ALA A 194 -13.91 7.07 -17.21
CA ALA A 194 -15.15 6.48 -16.72
C ALA A 194 -16.04 5.94 -17.85
N ALA A 195 -16.11 6.64 -18.99
CA ALA A 195 -16.83 6.18 -20.17
C ALA A 195 -16.20 4.92 -20.76
N HIS A 196 -14.88 4.89 -20.90
CA HIS A 196 -14.14 3.74 -21.40
C HIS A 196 -14.33 2.51 -20.50
N LEU A 197 -14.15 2.67 -19.18
CA LEU A 197 -14.29 1.56 -18.22
C LEU A 197 -15.72 1.02 -18.15
N ARG A 198 -16.76 1.84 -18.36
CA ARG A 198 -18.15 1.37 -18.42
C ARG A 198 -18.47 0.55 -19.67
N ALA A 199 -17.79 0.84 -20.78
CA ALA A 199 -17.98 0.14 -22.04
C ALA A 199 -17.06 -1.09 -22.20
N ALA A 200 -16.03 -1.20 -21.35
CA ALA A 200 -15.06 -2.28 -21.39
C ALA A 200 -15.68 -3.64 -21.02
N SER A 201 -15.17 -4.70 -21.66
CA SER A 201 -15.49 -6.07 -21.25
C SER A 201 -14.80 -6.43 -19.93
N GLU A 202 -15.26 -7.48 -19.24
CA GLU A 202 -14.56 -7.94 -18.03
C GLU A 202 -13.11 -8.38 -18.31
N ALA A 203 -12.83 -8.90 -19.52
CA ALA A 203 -11.46 -9.23 -19.92
C ALA A 203 -10.58 -7.98 -20.07
N ASP A 204 -11.13 -6.91 -20.64
CA ASP A 204 -10.46 -5.61 -20.75
C ASP A 204 -10.22 -4.97 -19.37
N LEU A 205 -11.21 -5.03 -18.49
CA LEU A 205 -11.07 -4.57 -17.12
C LEU A 205 -10.03 -5.38 -16.37
N ASP A 206 -9.98 -6.69 -16.58
CA ASP A 206 -9.00 -7.57 -15.93
C ASP A 206 -7.56 -7.32 -16.40
N ASP A 207 -7.38 -7.10 -17.70
CA ASP A 207 -6.10 -6.62 -18.27
C ASP A 207 -5.68 -5.29 -17.65
N LEU A 208 -6.61 -4.32 -17.56
CA LEU A 208 -6.34 -3.02 -16.95
C LEU A 208 -5.94 -3.11 -15.47
N ARG A 209 -6.63 -3.95 -14.68
CA ARG A 209 -6.24 -4.21 -13.27
C ARG A 209 -4.78 -4.69 -13.18
N GLY A 210 -4.35 -5.50 -14.16
CA GLY A 210 -3.01 -6.07 -14.28
C GLY A 210 -1.88 -5.05 -14.26
N TYR A 211 -2.12 -3.82 -14.73
CA TYR A 211 -1.09 -2.77 -14.82
C TYR A 211 -0.87 -1.98 -13.52
N LEU A 212 -1.73 -2.13 -12.50
CA LEU A 212 -1.51 -1.41 -11.24
C LEU A 212 -0.27 -1.99 -10.53
N ARG A 213 0.67 -1.11 -10.16
CA ARG A 213 1.85 -1.47 -9.35
C ARG A 213 1.62 -1.16 -7.87
N LEU A 214 2.09 -2.07 -7.03
CA LEU A 214 1.99 -1.98 -5.57
C LEU A 214 3.39 -1.99 -4.96
N GLY A 215 3.63 -1.20 -3.93
CA GLY A 215 4.91 -1.27 -3.22
C GLY A 215 4.92 -2.47 -2.29
N LEU A 216 5.73 -3.51 -2.54
CA LEU A 216 5.88 -4.64 -1.63
C LEU A 216 7.22 -4.52 -0.90
N HIS A 217 7.16 -4.30 0.41
CA HIS A 217 8.33 -4.20 1.28
C HIS A 217 8.40 -5.41 2.21
N THR A 218 9.26 -6.37 1.88
CA THR A 218 9.38 -7.64 2.62
C THR A 218 10.41 -7.56 3.73
N ASP A 219 10.13 -8.27 4.83
CA ASP A 219 11.04 -8.48 5.96
C ASP A 219 11.54 -7.18 6.61
N VAL A 220 10.62 -6.25 6.82
CA VAL A 220 10.85 -5.01 7.54
C VAL A 220 10.82 -5.27 9.05
N GLU A 221 11.75 -4.66 9.79
CA GLU A 221 11.77 -4.77 11.25
C GLU A 221 10.72 -3.84 11.88
N VAL A 222 9.97 -4.37 12.85
CA VAL A 222 9.02 -3.57 13.62
C VAL A 222 9.79 -2.76 14.66
N THR A 223 10.12 -1.52 14.31
CA THR A 223 10.99 -0.64 15.10
C THR A 223 10.27 0.11 16.23
N ASP A 224 8.94 0.04 16.27
CA ASP A 224 8.13 0.74 17.27
C ASP A 224 7.95 -0.05 18.59
N GLY A 225 9.08 -0.45 19.17
CA GLY A 225 9.10 -1.21 20.41
C GLY A 225 10.51 -1.65 20.83
N PRO A 226 10.64 -2.23 22.04
CA PRO A 226 11.89 -2.80 22.50
C PRO A 226 12.25 -4.07 21.70
N ALA A 227 13.53 -4.46 21.76
CA ALA A 227 13.97 -5.76 21.29
C ALA A 227 13.45 -6.91 22.18
N PRO A 228 13.26 -8.14 21.64
CA PRO A 228 13.44 -8.53 20.23
C PRO A 228 12.31 -8.00 19.35
N ARG A 229 12.67 -7.53 18.15
CA ARG A 229 11.74 -6.93 17.19
C ARG A 229 11.36 -7.95 16.12
N PRO A 230 10.06 -8.23 15.89
CA PRO A 230 9.65 -9.13 14.84
C PRO A 230 9.89 -8.50 13.45
N LEU A 231 10.01 -9.37 12.44
CA LEU A 231 9.93 -8.98 11.04
C LEU A 231 8.49 -9.14 10.56
N VAL A 232 8.05 -8.23 9.71
CA VAL A 232 6.77 -8.31 8.99
C VAL A 232 6.99 -7.89 7.53
N SER A 233 5.97 -8.04 6.69
CA SER A 233 5.95 -7.44 5.36
C SER A 233 4.87 -6.37 5.29
N GLN A 234 5.09 -5.33 4.49
CA GLN A 234 4.10 -4.29 4.22
C GLN A 234 3.86 -4.18 2.71
N ILE A 235 2.59 -4.10 2.30
CA ILE A 235 2.20 -3.79 0.92
C ILE A 235 1.48 -2.43 0.86
N PHE A 236 2.08 -1.50 0.15
CA PHE A 236 1.66 -0.12 -0.04
C PHE A 236 0.70 -0.07 -1.22
N CYS A 237 -0.56 0.22 -0.89
CA CYS A 237 -1.65 0.31 -1.84
C CYS A 237 -2.23 1.73 -1.79
N SER A 238 -2.44 2.33 -2.95
CA SER A 238 -3.12 3.61 -3.07
C SER A 238 -4.52 3.43 -3.62
N ALA A 239 -5.49 4.06 -2.97
CA ALA A 239 -6.79 4.34 -3.59
C ALA A 239 -6.70 5.65 -4.40
N LEU A 240 -7.75 5.99 -5.14
CA LEU A 240 -7.82 7.30 -5.79
C LEU A 240 -8.23 8.39 -4.77
N PRO A 241 -7.67 9.60 -4.85
CA PRO A 241 -7.91 10.68 -3.89
C PRO A 241 -9.21 11.45 -4.21
N VAL A 242 -10.36 10.77 -4.15
CA VAL A 242 -11.69 11.30 -4.50
C VAL A 242 -12.02 12.63 -3.80
N ALA A 243 -11.68 12.75 -2.52
CA ALA A 243 -11.96 13.96 -1.72
C ALA A 243 -11.04 15.15 -2.01
N TYR A 244 -10.02 15.00 -2.86
CA TYR A 244 -9.01 16.03 -3.15
C TYR A 244 -9.33 16.84 -4.42
N THR A 245 -10.48 16.60 -5.04
CA THR A 245 -10.99 17.41 -6.15
C THR A 245 -12.44 17.85 -5.88
N ARG A 246 -12.96 18.77 -6.69
CA ARG A 246 -14.37 19.21 -6.64
C ARG A 246 -15.29 18.36 -7.53
N LEU A 247 -14.76 17.28 -8.12
CA LEU A 247 -15.51 16.42 -9.03
C LEU A 247 -16.50 15.56 -8.24
N SER A 248 -17.63 15.21 -8.85
CA SER A 248 -18.63 14.35 -8.22
C SER A 248 -18.04 12.97 -7.90
N ARG A 249 -18.40 12.42 -6.74
CA ARG A 249 -17.95 11.08 -6.32
C ARG A 249 -18.36 10.04 -7.36
N GLU A 250 -19.55 10.15 -7.93
CA GLU A 250 -20.11 9.20 -8.90
C GLU A 250 -19.26 9.12 -10.18
N ALA A 251 -18.65 10.23 -10.61
CA ALA A 251 -17.74 10.23 -11.77
C ALA A 251 -16.49 9.36 -11.54
N TRP A 252 -16.04 9.24 -10.30
CA TRP A 252 -14.88 8.40 -9.93
C TRP A 252 -15.18 6.91 -9.91
N ALA A 253 -16.44 6.51 -9.75
CA ALA A 253 -16.79 5.14 -9.37
C ALA A 253 -16.15 4.06 -10.27
N PRO A 254 -16.13 4.16 -11.61
CA PRO A 254 -15.48 3.14 -12.44
C PRO A 254 -13.98 3.04 -12.21
N PHE A 255 -13.28 4.17 -12.13
CA PHE A 255 -11.83 4.19 -11.97
C PHE A 255 -11.41 3.80 -10.54
N ALA A 256 -12.13 4.30 -9.53
CA ALA A 256 -11.89 3.96 -8.14
C ALA A 256 -12.06 2.47 -7.86
N ARG A 257 -13.12 1.85 -8.41
CA ARG A 257 -13.35 0.40 -8.29
C ARG A 257 -12.23 -0.40 -8.94
N LEU A 258 -11.82 -0.06 -10.16
CA LEU A 258 -10.72 -0.74 -10.86
C LEU A 258 -9.43 -0.74 -10.01
N VAL A 259 -9.05 0.41 -9.46
CA VAL A 259 -7.84 0.56 -8.61
C VAL A 259 -7.99 -0.22 -7.30
N LEU A 260 -9.14 -0.13 -6.63
CA LEU A 260 -9.40 -0.86 -5.38
C LEU A 260 -9.39 -2.39 -5.60
N GLU A 261 -10.01 -2.87 -6.68
CA GLU A 261 -10.04 -4.29 -7.04
C GLU A 261 -8.63 -4.84 -7.25
N ALA A 262 -7.80 -4.11 -8.00
CA ALA A 262 -6.41 -4.48 -8.22
C ALA A 262 -5.56 -4.44 -6.93
N ALA A 263 -5.76 -3.43 -6.08
CA ALA A 263 -5.04 -3.29 -4.82
C ALA A 263 -5.35 -4.42 -3.83
N TYR A 264 -6.63 -4.78 -3.65
CA TYR A 264 -7.01 -5.89 -2.78
C TYR A 264 -6.56 -7.24 -3.32
N GLU A 265 -6.70 -7.47 -4.63
CA GLU A 265 -6.24 -8.71 -5.25
C GLU A 265 -4.72 -8.87 -5.10
N GLY A 266 -3.96 -7.81 -5.44
CA GLY A 266 -2.50 -7.83 -5.30
C GLY A 266 -2.04 -8.02 -3.85
N THR A 267 -2.77 -7.47 -2.87
CA THR A 267 -2.50 -7.70 -1.45
C THR A 267 -2.62 -9.18 -1.07
N LEU A 268 -3.70 -9.85 -1.50
CA LEU A 268 -3.92 -11.26 -1.17
C LEU A 268 -2.95 -12.18 -1.93
N LEU A 269 -2.62 -11.87 -3.18
CA LEU A 269 -1.59 -12.60 -3.93
C LEU A 269 -0.19 -12.44 -3.28
N ALA A 270 0.17 -11.23 -2.85
CA ALA A 270 1.39 -11.01 -2.08
C ALA A 270 1.36 -11.78 -0.75
N GLY A 271 0.20 -11.91 -0.11
CA GLY A 271 0.00 -12.75 1.08
C GLY A 271 0.29 -14.23 0.79
N LEU A 272 -0.21 -14.75 -0.34
CA LEU A 272 0.08 -16.12 -0.78
C LEU A 272 1.58 -16.33 -1.02
N LEU A 273 2.25 -15.37 -1.65
CA LEU A 273 3.71 -15.40 -1.87
C LEU A 273 4.48 -15.34 -0.55
N ASN A 274 4.03 -14.50 0.38
CA ASN A 274 4.61 -14.38 1.72
C ASN A 274 4.47 -15.68 2.52
N ALA A 275 3.37 -16.38 2.36
CA ALA A 275 3.17 -17.70 2.94
C ALA A 275 4.00 -18.79 2.22
N ALA A 276 4.11 -18.72 0.90
CA ALA A 276 4.87 -19.69 0.09
C ALA A 276 6.37 -19.68 0.39
N ARG A 277 6.94 -18.53 0.74
CA ARG A 277 8.33 -18.41 1.21
C ARG A 277 8.51 -18.77 2.69
N GLY A 278 7.45 -19.20 3.39
CA GLY A 278 7.50 -19.67 4.77
C GLY A 278 7.45 -18.57 5.85
N ALA A 279 7.07 -17.33 5.52
CA ALA A 279 6.99 -16.25 6.50
C ALA A 279 5.72 -16.33 7.36
N SER A 280 4.55 -16.08 6.75
CA SER A 280 3.23 -16.20 7.39
C SER A 280 2.12 -16.20 6.34
N ASP A 281 1.04 -16.91 6.61
CA ASP A 281 -0.22 -16.90 5.87
C ASP A 281 -1.21 -15.83 6.36
N ARG A 282 -0.84 -15.07 7.39
CA ARG A 282 -1.66 -14.02 7.95
C ARG A 282 -1.55 -12.72 7.15
N VAL A 283 -2.70 -12.19 6.75
CA VAL A 283 -2.80 -10.94 5.98
C VAL A 283 -3.74 -9.98 6.70
N LEU A 284 -3.24 -8.81 7.05
CA LEU A 284 -4.02 -7.76 7.70
C LEU A 284 -4.47 -6.75 6.64
N LEU A 285 -5.78 -6.70 6.38
CA LEU A 285 -6.42 -5.76 5.46
C LEU A 285 -6.93 -4.54 6.21
N THR A 286 -7.03 -3.43 5.48
CA THR A 286 -7.73 -2.22 5.93
C THR A 286 -8.82 -1.85 4.92
N ARG A 287 -9.75 -0.96 5.28
CA ARG A 287 -10.69 -0.35 4.32
C ARG A 287 -9.98 0.79 3.58
N LEU A 288 -9.35 0.43 2.47
CA LEU A 288 -8.42 1.27 1.72
C LEU A 288 -9.15 2.49 1.12
N GLY A 289 -8.69 3.70 1.44
CA GLY A 289 -9.17 4.94 0.84
C GLY A 289 -10.52 5.47 1.34
N GLY A 290 -11.15 4.83 2.33
CA GLY A 290 -12.46 5.24 2.86
C GLY A 290 -12.44 6.46 3.80
N GLY A 291 -11.27 6.81 4.34
CA GLY A 291 -11.06 7.99 5.19
C GLY A 291 -10.74 9.24 4.39
N ALA A 292 -9.51 9.76 4.54
CA ALA A 292 -9.06 11.01 3.90
C ALA A 292 -9.28 11.05 2.37
N PHE A 293 -9.14 9.92 1.68
CA PHE A 293 -9.32 9.85 0.22
C PHE A 293 -10.79 9.83 -0.22
N GLY A 294 -11.74 9.59 0.68
CA GLY A 294 -13.18 9.74 0.41
C GLY A 294 -13.81 8.73 -0.54
N ASN A 295 -13.21 7.55 -0.73
CA ASN A 295 -13.81 6.48 -1.52
C ASN A 295 -15.08 5.95 -0.84
N ALA A 296 -16.09 5.59 -1.64
CA ALA A 296 -17.33 5.07 -1.07
C ALA A 296 -17.10 3.67 -0.46
N GLU A 297 -17.65 3.47 0.74
CA GLU A 297 -17.63 2.19 1.45
C GLU A 297 -18.04 1.00 0.59
N ALA A 298 -19.12 1.15 -0.18
CA ALA A 298 -19.63 0.09 -1.04
C ALA A 298 -18.63 -0.33 -2.14
N TRP A 299 -17.76 0.57 -2.61
CA TRP A 299 -16.74 0.24 -3.62
C TRP A 299 -15.60 -0.55 -2.99
N ILE A 300 -15.16 -0.12 -1.81
CA ILE A 300 -14.11 -0.77 -1.02
C ILE A 300 -14.54 -2.19 -0.67
N ASP A 301 -15.74 -2.34 -0.10
CA ASP A 301 -16.28 -3.61 0.36
C ASP A 301 -16.49 -4.59 -0.82
N ALA A 302 -16.97 -4.10 -1.97
CA ALA A 302 -17.12 -4.93 -3.17
C ALA A 302 -15.78 -5.39 -3.75
N ALA A 303 -14.79 -4.50 -3.82
CA ALA A 303 -13.45 -4.82 -4.29
C ALA A 303 -12.74 -5.84 -3.39
N MET A 304 -12.85 -5.67 -2.06
CA MET A 304 -12.33 -6.61 -1.08
C MET A 304 -12.99 -7.98 -1.24
N LEU A 305 -14.33 -8.04 -1.33
CA LEU A 305 -15.06 -9.29 -1.49
C LEU A 305 -14.71 -10.02 -2.80
N ARG A 306 -14.52 -9.28 -3.90
CA ARG A 306 -14.04 -9.85 -5.16
C ARG A 306 -12.67 -10.52 -4.97
N ALA A 307 -11.71 -9.82 -4.37
CA ALA A 307 -10.36 -10.33 -4.16
C ALA A 307 -10.32 -11.56 -3.23
N LEU A 308 -11.12 -11.55 -2.16
CA LEU A 308 -11.28 -12.69 -1.25
C LEU A 308 -11.83 -13.92 -1.98
N ARG A 309 -12.78 -13.74 -2.91
CA ARG A 309 -13.32 -14.83 -3.73
C ARG A 309 -12.30 -15.37 -4.73
N VAL A 310 -11.51 -14.49 -5.37
CA VAL A 310 -10.43 -14.89 -6.30
C VAL A 310 -9.36 -15.73 -5.59
N THR A 311 -9.09 -15.45 -4.31
CA THR A 311 -8.04 -16.13 -3.53
C THR A 311 -8.60 -17.10 -2.48
N ARG A 312 -9.84 -17.58 -2.67
CA ARG A 312 -10.57 -18.37 -1.67
C ARG A 312 -9.85 -19.64 -1.21
N ASP A 313 -9.15 -20.29 -2.13
CA ASP A 313 -8.45 -21.55 -1.89
C ASP A 313 -6.96 -21.37 -1.58
N ALA A 314 -6.53 -20.13 -1.31
CA ALA A 314 -5.14 -19.78 -1.01
C ALA A 314 -4.67 -20.17 0.41
N GLY A 315 -5.59 -20.59 1.29
CA GLY A 315 -5.29 -20.98 2.67
C GLY A 315 -4.77 -19.83 3.53
N LEU A 316 -5.17 -18.59 3.24
CA LEU A 316 -4.76 -17.40 3.99
C LEU A 316 -5.61 -17.20 5.24
N ASP A 317 -5.02 -16.66 6.31
CA ASP A 317 -5.76 -16.11 7.46
C ASP A 317 -5.88 -14.59 7.29
N VAL A 318 -7.00 -14.16 6.70
CA VAL A 318 -7.26 -12.76 6.40
C VAL A 318 -7.98 -12.09 7.56
N VAL A 319 -7.44 -10.97 8.02
CA VAL A 319 -7.94 -10.21 9.15
C VAL A 319 -8.20 -8.78 8.71
N VAL A 320 -9.45 -8.34 8.74
CA VAL A 320 -9.79 -6.94 8.47
C VAL A 320 -9.65 -6.13 9.75
N VAL A 321 -8.75 -5.16 9.74
CA VAL A 321 -8.48 -4.28 10.87
C VAL A 321 -9.49 -3.13 10.89
N SER A 322 -10.12 -2.92 12.04
CA SER A 322 -10.94 -1.75 12.33
C SER A 322 -10.34 -1.00 13.52
N TYR A 323 -10.10 0.30 13.37
CA TYR A 323 -9.50 1.08 14.47
C TYR A 323 -10.44 1.21 15.69
N GLY A 324 -11.74 1.35 15.43
CA GLY A 324 -12.80 1.34 16.44
C GLY A 324 -13.80 0.21 16.19
N PRO A 325 -14.97 0.27 16.85
CA PRO A 325 -15.99 -0.77 16.72
C PRO A 325 -16.33 -1.08 15.26
N PRO A 326 -16.23 -2.36 14.83
CA PRO A 326 -16.52 -2.73 13.45
C PRO A 326 -17.93 -2.33 13.03
N SER A 327 -18.02 -1.59 11.93
CA SER A 327 -19.29 -1.14 11.35
C SER A 327 -20.18 -2.32 10.95
N GLN A 328 -21.48 -2.07 10.86
CA GLN A 328 -22.43 -3.10 10.41
C GLN A 328 -22.09 -3.59 9.00
N GLY A 329 -21.70 -2.69 8.09
CA GLY A 329 -21.27 -3.04 6.73
C GLY A 329 -20.06 -3.98 6.69
N LEU A 330 -19.08 -3.78 7.58
CA LEU A 330 -17.92 -4.66 7.68
C LEU A 330 -18.30 -6.05 8.22
N ARG A 331 -19.20 -6.12 9.22
CA ARG A 331 -19.75 -7.39 9.71
C ARG A 331 -20.55 -8.10 8.61
N ASP A 332 -21.31 -7.37 7.82
CA ASP A 332 -22.07 -7.89 6.68
C ASP A 332 -21.16 -8.41 5.56
N LEU A 333 -20.00 -7.78 5.34
CA LEU A 333 -19.00 -8.29 4.39
C LEU A 333 -18.52 -9.68 4.80
N VAL A 334 -18.16 -9.87 6.08
CA VAL A 334 -17.70 -11.17 6.57
C VAL A 334 -18.78 -12.24 6.43
N ARG A 335 -20.02 -11.92 6.83
CA ARG A 335 -21.14 -12.86 6.69
C ARG A 335 -21.40 -13.24 5.24
N ARG A 336 -21.31 -12.29 4.31
CA ARG A 336 -21.47 -12.56 2.86
C ARG A 336 -20.37 -13.49 2.33
N TYR A 337 -19.13 -13.32 2.77
CA TYR A 337 -18.04 -14.18 2.37
C TYR A 337 -18.18 -15.62 2.90
N GLU A 338 -18.69 -15.79 4.11
CA GLU A 338 -18.91 -17.11 4.71
C GLU A 338 -20.09 -17.88 4.11
N ALA A 339 -21.10 -17.16 3.60
CA ALA A 339 -22.33 -17.75 3.05
C ALA A 339 -22.18 -18.29 1.62
N ASP A 340 -21.22 -17.78 0.85
CA ASP A 340 -20.83 -18.34 -0.45
C ASP A 340 -20.05 -19.65 -0.28
#